data_AF-A0A9W7H4Q0-F1
#
_entry.id   AF-A0A9W7H4Q0-F1
#
_cell.length_a   1.000
_cell.length_b   1.000
_cell.length_c   1.000
_cell.angle_alpha   90.00
_cell.angle_beta   90.00
_cell.angle_gamma   90.00
#
_symmetry.space_group_name_H-M   'P 1'
#
loop_
_entity.id
_entity.type
_entity.pdbx_description
1 polymer ?
#
loop_
_entity_poly.entity_id
_entity_poly.type
_entity_poly.pdbx_seq_one_letter_code
_entity_poly.pdbx_strand_id
1 'polypeptide(L)'
;MANHVLSRTPKPLFPLSSFSSTSFPPSDQPDPNSTVTSILNHHRSKSRWSTVLSLFPSGFTPSQFSQITLQLKNNPHLALRFFLFTKQKSLCDHNLSSYSAIIQILSRAQQPRLKTHDRELIQLAIRTPAMLIYRDMCRKDFRPQSLTVELLIRGLCAKGMALKAFEMMKVVREFGVCPTGTIYEQTCLKTLRICASVAR
;
A
#
# COMPACT_ATOMS: atom_id res chain seq x y z
N MET A 1 -9.58 61.49 -62.98
CA MET A 1 -9.31 61.83 -61.56
C MET A 1 -8.32 60.81 -61.02
N ALA A 2 -7.15 61.31 -60.59
CA ALA A 2 -6.16 60.78 -59.64
C ALA A 2 -5.69 59.30 -59.69
N ASN A 3 -4.40 59.18 -60.05
CA ASN A 3 -3.27 58.52 -59.35
C ASN A 3 -3.31 57.00 -59.09
N HIS A 4 -2.45 56.21 -59.75
CA HIS A 4 -1.01 55.95 -59.51
C HIS A 4 -0.69 55.08 -58.28
N VAL A 5 -0.29 53.83 -58.58
CA VAL A 5 0.87 53.07 -58.08
C VAL A 5 1.18 53.13 -56.58
N LEU A 6 1.22 51.97 -55.92
CA LEU A 6 2.38 51.58 -55.11
C LEU A 6 2.42 50.07 -54.78
N SER A 7 3.65 49.62 -54.79
CA SER A 7 4.20 48.28 -54.66
C SER A 7 4.29 47.72 -53.24
N ARG A 8 4.61 46.42 -53.17
CA ARG A 8 5.56 45.76 -52.25
C ARG A 8 5.10 45.27 -50.85
N THR A 9 5.35 43.96 -50.69
CA THR A 9 5.89 43.22 -49.52
C THR A 9 4.95 42.72 -48.40
N PRO A 10 5.23 41.51 -47.85
CA PRO A 10 4.38 40.84 -46.87
C PRO A 10 4.64 41.38 -45.45
N LYS A 11 3.58 41.48 -44.65
CA LYS A 11 3.68 41.75 -43.20
C LYS A 11 3.41 40.46 -42.42
N PRO A 12 4.32 40.05 -41.52
CA PRO A 12 4.03 39.09 -40.47
C PRO A 12 3.30 39.80 -39.32
N LEU A 13 2.58 39.04 -38.49
CA LEU A 13 2.50 39.14 -37.03
C LEU A 13 1.25 38.38 -36.56
N PHE A 14 1.48 37.24 -35.93
CA PHE A 14 0.51 36.55 -35.08
C PHE A 14 0.00 37.50 -33.99
N PRO A 15 -1.30 37.48 -33.67
CA PRO A 15 -1.74 37.70 -32.31
C PRO A 15 -1.88 36.34 -31.63
N LEU A 16 -1.06 36.09 -30.59
CA LEU A 16 -1.38 35.11 -29.57
C LEU A 16 -2.75 35.47 -28.99
N SER A 17 -3.80 34.72 -29.35
CA SER A 17 -5.02 34.72 -28.56
C SER A 17 -4.86 33.69 -27.45
N SER A 18 -4.67 34.23 -26.26
CA SER A 18 -4.58 33.61 -24.96
C SER A 18 -5.41 32.34 -24.81
N PHE A 19 -4.76 31.27 -24.34
CA PHE A 19 -5.44 30.15 -23.72
C PHE A 19 -6.24 30.69 -22.54
N SER A 20 -7.56 30.83 -22.70
CA SER A 20 -8.46 30.91 -21.56
C SER A 20 -8.47 29.55 -20.89
N SER A 21 -7.62 29.43 -19.87
CA SER A 21 -7.75 28.46 -18.79
C SER A 21 -9.10 28.66 -18.13
N THR A 22 -10.11 27.92 -18.59
CA THR A 22 -11.28 27.64 -17.77
C THR A 22 -10.82 26.77 -16.61
N SER A 23 -10.43 27.43 -15.52
CA SER A 23 -10.36 26.83 -14.19
C SER A 23 -11.76 26.34 -13.83
N PHE A 24 -12.01 25.05 -14.06
CA PHE A 24 -13.12 24.39 -13.41
C PHE A 24 -12.95 24.57 -11.89
N PRO A 25 -14.00 24.97 -11.15
CA PRO A 25 -13.93 24.99 -9.70
C PRO A 25 -13.59 23.58 -9.20
N PRO A 26 -12.79 23.42 -8.13
CA PRO A 26 -12.56 22.10 -7.56
C PRO A 26 -13.93 21.57 -7.12
N SER A 27 -14.34 20.45 -7.70
CA SER A 27 -15.56 19.78 -7.29
C SER A 27 -15.38 19.37 -5.82
N ASP A 28 -16.15 19.96 -4.91
CA ASP A 28 -16.21 19.65 -3.46
C ASP A 28 -16.72 18.21 -3.17
N GLN A 29 -16.59 17.28 -4.12
CA GLN A 29 -16.89 15.89 -3.91
C GLN A 29 -15.73 15.25 -3.13
N PRO A 30 -15.99 14.70 -1.93
CA PRO A 30 -14.94 14.07 -1.14
C PRO A 30 -14.30 12.95 -1.96
N ASP A 31 -12.97 12.96 -2.06
CA ASP A 31 -12.17 11.93 -2.74
C ASP A 31 -12.76 10.55 -2.40
N PRO A 32 -13.09 9.70 -3.38
CA PRO A 32 -13.69 8.39 -3.13
C PRO A 32 -12.90 7.58 -2.09
N ASN A 33 -11.57 7.73 -2.04
CA ASN A 33 -10.75 7.07 -1.03
C ASN A 33 -11.03 7.61 0.39
N SER A 34 -11.14 8.93 0.54
CA SER A 34 -11.47 9.58 1.82
C SER A 34 -12.85 9.19 2.32
N THR A 35 -13.82 9.08 1.42
CA THR A 35 -15.19 8.64 1.72
C THR A 35 -15.19 7.20 2.24
N VAL A 36 -14.50 6.29 1.53
CA VAL A 36 -14.36 4.89 1.98
C VAL A 36 -13.67 4.82 3.35
N THR A 37 -12.56 5.53 3.53
CA THR A 37 -11.84 5.55 4.80
C THR A 37 -12.70 6.09 5.95
N SER A 38 -13.51 7.12 5.71
CA SER A 38 -14.46 7.64 6.68
C SER A 38 -15.49 6.57 7.09
N ILE A 39 -16.13 5.92 6.11
CA ILE A 39 -17.09 4.83 6.35
C ILE A 39 -16.43 3.70 7.15
N LEU A 40 -15.22 3.29 6.78
CA LEU A 40 -14.51 2.20 7.44
C LEU A 40 -14.17 2.51 8.91
N ASN A 41 -13.80 3.76 9.24
CA ASN A 41 -13.44 4.15 10.60
C ASN A 41 -14.65 4.44 11.49
N HIS A 42 -15.72 5.04 10.96
CA HIS A 42 -16.81 5.58 11.78
C HIS A 42 -18.07 4.70 11.84
N HIS A 43 -18.32 3.85 10.84
CA HIS A 43 -19.53 3.01 10.83
C HIS A 43 -19.32 1.70 11.61
N ARG A 44 -20.38 1.19 12.26
CA ARG A 44 -20.38 -0.13 12.93
C ARG A 44 -20.10 -1.27 11.95
N SER A 45 -19.61 -2.39 12.49
CA SER A 45 -19.02 -3.50 11.73
C SER A 45 -19.89 -4.05 10.58
N LYS A 46 -21.20 -4.24 10.77
CA LYS A 46 -22.07 -4.77 9.68
C LYS A 46 -22.42 -3.69 8.65
N SER A 47 -22.75 -2.47 9.10
CA SER A 47 -23.21 -1.40 8.21
C SER A 47 -22.09 -0.87 7.30
N ARG A 48 -20.83 -0.82 7.76
CA ARG A 48 -19.73 -0.31 6.94
C ARG A 48 -19.55 -1.09 5.63
N TRP A 49 -19.61 -2.43 5.68
CA TRP A 49 -19.35 -3.27 4.50
C TRP A 49 -20.50 -3.23 3.50
N SER A 50 -21.75 -3.19 3.99
CA SER A 50 -22.91 -3.02 3.11
C SER A 50 -22.92 -1.65 2.45
N THR A 51 -22.57 -0.59 3.19
CA THR A 51 -22.47 0.77 2.62
C THR A 51 -21.35 0.85 1.57
N VAL A 52 -20.17 0.29 1.85
CA VAL A 52 -19.07 0.25 0.87
C VAL A 52 -19.49 -0.49 -0.40
N LEU A 53 -20.16 -1.64 -0.29
CA LEU A 53 -20.63 -2.39 -1.45
C LEU A 53 -21.70 -1.63 -2.25
N SER A 54 -22.60 -0.92 -1.56
CA SER A 54 -23.65 -0.11 -2.18
C SER A 54 -23.09 1.09 -2.95
N LEU A 55 -22.04 1.73 -2.42
CA LEU A 55 -21.43 2.91 -3.04
C LEU A 55 -20.41 2.56 -4.13
N PHE A 56 -19.78 1.38 -4.03
CA PHE A 56 -18.73 0.94 -4.95
C PHE A 56 -19.03 -0.48 -5.50
N PRO A 57 -20.15 -0.66 -6.24
CA PRO A 57 -20.54 -1.97 -6.76
C PRO A 57 -19.58 -2.51 -7.82
N SER A 58 -18.90 -1.63 -8.55
CA SER A 58 -17.86 -1.97 -9.52
C SER A 58 -16.50 -2.31 -8.88
N GLY A 59 -16.38 -2.20 -7.56
CA GLY A 59 -15.12 -2.41 -6.85
C GLY A 59 -14.14 -1.25 -6.93
N PHE A 60 -12.86 -1.57 -6.73
CA PHE A 60 -11.73 -0.67 -6.58
C PHE A 60 -10.61 -1.11 -7.51
N THR A 61 -9.90 -0.13 -8.05
CA THR A 61 -8.61 -0.40 -8.69
C THR A 61 -7.55 -0.75 -7.63
N PRO A 62 -6.48 -1.47 -8.00
CA PRO A 62 -5.38 -1.77 -7.09
C PRO A 62 -4.74 -0.52 -6.44
N SER A 63 -4.70 0.61 -7.17
CA SER A 63 -4.18 1.87 -6.66
C SER A 63 -5.10 2.49 -5.61
N GLN A 64 -6.42 2.53 -5.86
CA GLN A 64 -7.42 2.96 -4.87
C GLN A 64 -7.36 2.10 -3.61
N PHE A 65 -7.33 0.78 -3.77
CA PHE A 65 -7.19 -0.14 -2.65
C PHE A 65 -5.92 0.15 -1.83
N SER A 66 -4.79 0.38 -2.50
CA SER A 66 -3.51 0.70 -1.86
C SER A 66 -3.60 2.01 -1.06
N GLN A 67 -4.18 3.07 -1.65
CA GLN A 67 -4.36 4.37 -1.00
C GLN A 67 -5.25 4.27 0.24
N ILE A 68 -6.41 3.63 0.13
CA ILE A 68 -7.33 3.40 1.26
C ILE A 68 -6.62 2.60 2.36
N THR A 69 -5.92 1.52 2.00
CA THR A 69 -5.17 0.69 2.96
C THR A 69 -4.10 1.50 3.71
N LEU A 70 -3.40 2.41 3.03
CA LEU A 70 -2.41 3.29 3.65
C LEU A 70 -3.06 4.33 4.58
N GLN A 71 -4.25 4.81 4.27
CA GLN A 71 -5.03 5.69 5.17
C GLN A 71 -5.47 4.96 6.45
N LEU A 72 -5.62 3.63 6.39
CA LEU A 72 -5.93 2.77 7.55
C LEU A 72 -4.71 2.37 8.39
N LYS A 73 -3.54 3.00 8.21
CA LYS A 73 -2.27 2.62 8.87
C LYS A 73 -2.33 2.52 10.41
N ASN A 74 -3.21 3.28 11.06
CA ASN A 74 -3.38 3.28 12.51
C ASN A 74 -4.30 2.15 13.00
N ASN A 75 -5.05 1.52 12.10
CA ASN A 75 -6.01 0.46 12.36
C ASN A 75 -5.69 -0.79 11.51
N PRO A 76 -4.57 -1.49 11.78
CA PRO A 76 -4.09 -2.62 10.97
C PRO A 76 -5.09 -3.78 10.87
N HIS A 77 -5.89 -4.02 11.91
CA HIS A 77 -6.98 -5.00 11.87
C HIS A 77 -8.09 -4.61 10.88
N LEU A 78 -8.41 -3.31 10.80
CA LEU A 78 -9.40 -2.81 9.86
C LEU A 78 -8.88 -2.90 8.43
N ALA A 79 -7.60 -2.57 8.21
CA ALA A 79 -6.92 -2.78 6.94
C ALA A 79 -6.95 -4.26 6.51
N LEU A 80 -6.69 -5.19 7.43
CA LEU A 80 -6.81 -6.62 7.16
C LEU A 80 -8.23 -7.03 6.79
N ARG A 81 -9.24 -6.58 7.55
CA ARG A 81 -10.65 -6.89 7.24
C ARG A 81 -11.07 -6.31 5.89
N PHE A 82 -10.57 -5.13 5.52
CA PHE A 82 -10.81 -4.52 4.21
C PHE A 82 -10.18 -5.33 3.08
N PHE A 83 -8.93 -5.78 3.23
CA PHE A 83 -8.30 -6.69 2.28
C PHE A 83 -9.11 -7.99 2.09
N LEU A 84 -9.50 -8.64 3.19
CA LEU A 84 -10.28 -9.88 3.13
C LEU A 84 -11.65 -9.65 2.50
N PHE A 85 -12.32 -8.55 2.84
CA PHE A 85 -13.61 -8.17 2.27
C PHE A 85 -13.52 -7.97 0.76
N THR A 86 -12.56 -7.18 0.28
CA THR A 86 -12.38 -6.92 -1.15
C THR A 86 -11.98 -8.18 -1.93
N LYS A 87 -11.19 -9.08 -1.33
CA LYS A 87 -10.87 -10.38 -1.91
C LYS A 87 -12.09 -11.31 -1.95
N GLN A 88 -12.88 -11.39 -0.88
CA GLN A 88 -14.05 -12.27 -0.78
C GLN A 88 -15.17 -11.86 -1.74
N LYS A 89 -15.36 -10.56 -1.96
CA LYS A 89 -16.39 -10.01 -2.83
C LYS A 89 -15.91 -9.73 -4.26
N SER A 90 -14.66 -10.12 -4.58
CA SER A 90 -14.01 -9.81 -5.87
C SER A 90 -14.12 -8.33 -6.25
N LEU A 91 -14.03 -7.44 -5.26
CA LEU A 91 -14.11 -5.99 -5.45
C LEU A 91 -12.77 -5.38 -5.86
N CYS A 92 -11.70 -6.16 -5.96
CA CYS A 92 -10.40 -5.65 -6.40
C CYS A 92 -9.55 -6.79 -6.95
N ASP A 93 -8.98 -6.57 -8.14
CA ASP A 93 -7.99 -7.45 -8.75
C ASP A 93 -6.60 -7.17 -8.16
N HIS A 94 -6.39 -7.65 -6.93
CA HIS A 94 -5.17 -7.38 -6.15
C HIS A 94 -3.89 -7.76 -6.91
N ASN A 95 -3.01 -6.77 -7.08
CA ASN A 95 -1.69 -6.91 -7.70
C ASN A 95 -0.57 -6.70 -6.67
N LEU A 96 0.69 -6.74 -7.12
CA LEU A 96 1.86 -6.54 -6.27
C LEU A 96 1.77 -5.29 -5.37
N SER A 97 1.25 -4.16 -5.86
CA SER A 97 1.09 -2.93 -5.08
C SER A 97 0.11 -3.12 -3.92
N SER A 98 -1.05 -3.71 -4.19
CA SER A 98 -2.09 -3.97 -3.18
C SER A 98 -1.58 -4.90 -2.08
N TYR A 99 -0.88 -5.98 -2.45
CA TYR A 99 -0.26 -6.90 -1.49
C TYR A 99 0.85 -6.22 -0.68
N SER A 100 1.71 -5.44 -1.33
CA SER A 100 2.78 -4.70 -0.65
C SER A 100 2.20 -3.73 0.38
N ALA A 101 1.16 -2.98 0.04
CA ALA A 101 0.51 -2.02 0.94
C ALA A 101 -0.01 -2.69 2.22
N ILE A 102 -0.80 -3.77 2.11
CA ILE A 102 -1.36 -4.45 3.29
C ILE A 102 -0.26 -5.11 4.14
N ILE A 103 0.73 -5.77 3.51
CA ILE A 103 1.85 -6.38 4.25
C ILE A 103 2.64 -5.33 5.00
N GLN A 104 2.89 -4.16 4.41
CA GLN A 104 3.59 -3.05 5.06
C GLN A 104 2.83 -2.55 6.31
N ILE A 105 1.51 -2.37 6.21
CA ILE A 105 0.68 -1.95 7.35
C ILE A 105 0.73 -2.98 8.48
N LEU A 106 0.54 -4.26 8.16
CA LEU A 106 0.54 -5.33 9.15
C LEU A 106 1.93 -5.55 9.78
N SER A 107 2.99 -5.38 9.02
CA SER A 107 4.37 -5.55 9.51
C SER A 107 4.78 -4.42 10.45
N ARG A 108 4.39 -3.17 10.15
CA ARG A 108 4.64 -2.01 11.02
C ARG A 108 3.86 -2.11 12.33
N ALA A 109 2.64 -2.63 12.28
CA ALA A 109 1.82 -2.86 13.47
C ALA A 109 2.39 -3.90 14.45
N GLN A 110 3.28 -4.79 13.98
CA GLN A 110 3.94 -5.78 14.84
C GLN A 110 5.06 -5.16 15.71
N GLN A 111 5.53 -3.96 15.37
CA GLN A 111 6.65 -3.31 16.06
C GLN A 111 6.28 -2.90 17.50
N PRO A 112 7.15 -3.14 18.49
CA PRO A 112 6.88 -2.74 19.87
C PRO A 112 6.85 -1.24 20.12
N ARG A 113 5.72 -0.78 20.67
CA ARG A 113 5.63 0.54 21.32
C ARG A 113 5.45 0.48 22.84
N LEU A 114 4.76 -0.51 23.43
CA LEU A 114 4.69 -0.69 24.91
C LEU A 114 4.30 -2.12 25.35
N LYS A 115 4.71 -2.56 26.54
CA LYS A 115 4.59 -3.95 27.07
C LYS A 115 3.27 -4.18 27.85
N THR A 116 2.12 -4.29 27.19
CA THR A 116 0.84 -4.67 27.84
C THR A 116 0.48 -6.15 27.57
N HIS A 117 -0.26 -6.81 28.46
CA HIS A 117 -0.53 -8.26 28.41
C HIS A 117 -1.45 -8.67 27.24
N ASP A 118 -2.46 -7.87 26.90
CA ASP A 118 -3.36 -8.10 25.75
C ASP A 118 -2.67 -8.01 24.38
N ARG A 119 -1.41 -7.57 24.36
CA ARG A 119 -0.63 -7.29 23.15
C ARG A 119 -0.22 -8.56 22.41
N GLU A 120 -0.05 -9.69 23.10
CA GLU A 120 0.43 -10.93 22.49
C GLU A 120 -0.63 -11.53 21.55
N LEU A 121 -1.89 -11.60 22.01
CA LEU A 121 -3.01 -12.06 21.20
C LEU A 121 -3.26 -11.17 19.99
N ILE A 122 -3.26 -9.84 20.19
CA ILE A 122 -3.41 -8.85 19.12
C ILE A 122 -2.30 -8.98 18.08
N GLN A 123 -1.06 -9.22 18.51
CA GLN A 123 0.07 -9.41 17.59
C GLN A 123 0.02 -10.72 16.84
N LEU A 124 -0.36 -11.82 17.50
CA LEU A 124 -0.58 -13.09 16.82
C LEU A 124 -1.65 -12.93 15.74
N ALA A 125 -2.72 -12.20 16.04
CA ALA A 125 -3.82 -11.90 15.13
C ALA A 125 -3.43 -11.01 13.94
N ILE A 126 -2.34 -10.24 13.99
CA ILE A 126 -1.82 -9.43 12.87
C ILE A 126 -0.69 -10.14 12.12
N ARG A 127 0.21 -10.80 12.87
CA ARG A 127 1.41 -11.47 12.36
C ARG A 127 1.07 -12.64 11.45
N THR A 128 0.16 -13.51 11.90
CA THR A 128 -0.22 -14.69 11.12
C THR A 128 -0.83 -14.27 9.77
N PRO A 129 -1.77 -13.30 9.71
CA PRO A 129 -2.23 -12.77 8.44
C PRO A 129 -1.14 -12.16 7.56
N ALA A 130 -0.20 -11.39 8.11
CA ALA A 130 0.88 -10.80 7.31
C ALA A 130 1.71 -11.87 6.57
N MET A 131 2.03 -12.97 7.26
CA MET A 131 2.73 -14.12 6.68
C MET A 131 1.88 -14.87 5.65
N LEU A 132 0.59 -15.08 5.93
CA LEU A 132 -0.31 -15.75 5.00
C LEU A 132 -0.51 -14.94 3.72
N ILE A 133 -0.64 -13.62 3.84
CA ILE A 133 -0.76 -12.71 2.69
C ILE A 133 0.55 -12.69 1.89
N TYR A 134 1.71 -12.71 2.54
CA TYR A 134 3.00 -12.87 1.85
C TYR A 134 3.07 -14.17 1.04
N ARG A 135 2.67 -15.30 1.64
CA ARG A 135 2.67 -16.60 0.92
C ARG A 135 1.66 -16.61 -0.23
N ASP A 136 0.49 -16.00 -0.05
CA ASP A 136 -0.52 -15.82 -1.10
C ASP A 136 0.00 -14.95 -2.26
N MET A 137 0.77 -13.90 -1.95
CA MET A 137 1.46 -13.08 -2.96
C MET A 137 2.46 -13.91 -3.77
N CYS A 138 3.32 -14.69 -3.11
CA CYS A 138 4.29 -15.55 -3.81
C CYS A 138 3.63 -16.65 -4.65
N ARG A 139 2.52 -17.24 -4.18
CA ARG A 139 1.75 -18.25 -4.94
C ARG A 139 1.10 -17.71 -6.20
N LYS A 140 0.90 -16.39 -6.28
CA LYS A 140 0.41 -15.68 -7.47
C LYS A 140 1.54 -15.18 -8.37
N ASP A 141 2.75 -15.70 -8.18
CA ASP A 141 3.97 -15.32 -8.90
C ASP A 141 4.37 -13.83 -8.77
N PHE A 142 3.81 -13.14 -7.78
CA PHE A 142 4.24 -11.78 -7.46
C PHE A 142 5.55 -11.83 -6.67
N ARG A 143 6.58 -11.16 -7.21
CA ARG A 143 7.87 -11.02 -6.54
C ARG A 143 7.79 -9.97 -5.42
N PRO A 144 7.98 -10.35 -4.15
CA PRO A 144 8.03 -9.40 -3.05
C PRO A 144 9.10 -8.33 -3.26
N GLN A 145 8.79 -7.08 -2.94
CA GLN A 145 9.78 -6.01 -2.87
C GLN A 145 10.68 -6.19 -1.64
N SER A 146 11.96 -5.80 -1.73
CA SER A 146 12.94 -5.91 -0.64
C SER A 146 12.45 -5.28 0.67
N LEU A 147 11.84 -4.10 0.59
CA LEU A 147 11.27 -3.41 1.75
C LEU A 147 10.17 -4.24 2.45
N THR A 148 9.31 -4.90 1.69
CA THR A 148 8.20 -5.71 2.21
C THR A 148 8.74 -6.89 3.01
N VAL A 149 9.79 -7.54 2.51
CA VAL A 149 10.44 -8.64 3.21
C VAL A 149 11.22 -8.16 4.44
N GLU A 150 11.94 -7.03 4.33
CA GLU A 150 12.67 -6.43 5.46
C GLU A 150 11.72 -6.13 6.63
N LEU A 151 10.57 -5.51 6.36
CA LEU A 151 9.60 -5.15 7.39
C LEU A 151 9.02 -6.39 8.10
N LEU A 152 8.78 -7.48 7.36
CA LEU A 152 8.32 -8.75 7.93
C LEU A 152 9.38 -9.36 8.85
N ILE A 153 10.63 -9.45 8.39
CA ILE A 153 11.75 -9.98 9.19
C ILE A 153 11.94 -9.14 10.46
N ARG A 154 11.99 -7.81 10.34
CA ARG A 154 12.09 -6.89 11.47
C ARG A 154 10.95 -7.06 12.47
N GLY A 155 9.71 -7.26 12.00
CA GLY A 155 8.55 -7.50 12.85
C GLY A 155 8.67 -8.78 13.68
N LEU A 156 9.10 -9.87 13.06
CA LEU A 156 9.36 -11.16 13.73
C LEU A 156 10.50 -11.05 14.75
N CYS A 157 11.53 -10.31 14.38
CA CYS A 157 12.72 -10.09 15.18
C CYS A 157 12.46 -9.26 16.46
N ALA A 158 11.72 -8.17 16.34
CA ALA A 158 11.32 -7.33 17.48
C ALA A 158 10.39 -8.05 18.49
N LYS A 159 9.98 -9.29 18.16
CA LYS A 159 9.16 -10.18 18.97
C LYS A 159 9.95 -11.35 19.58
N GLY A 160 11.27 -11.41 19.37
CA GLY A 160 12.10 -12.54 19.80
C GLY A 160 11.88 -13.82 18.98
N MET A 161 11.16 -13.76 17.86
CA MET A 161 10.84 -14.94 17.04
C MET A 161 11.92 -15.19 15.98
N ALA A 162 13.18 -15.34 16.41
CA ALA A 162 14.34 -15.46 15.52
C ALA A 162 14.23 -16.64 14.53
N LEU A 163 13.67 -17.79 14.97
CA LEU A 163 13.48 -18.95 14.10
C LEU A 163 12.54 -18.68 12.92
N LYS A 164 11.40 -18.02 13.18
CA LYS A 164 10.45 -17.66 12.11
C LYS A 164 11.03 -16.60 11.17
N ALA A 165 11.82 -15.67 11.71
CA ALA A 165 12.56 -14.71 10.89
C ALA A 165 13.58 -15.40 9.97
N PHE A 166 14.25 -16.44 10.48
CA PHE A 166 15.20 -17.24 9.71
C PHE A 166 14.52 -18.10 8.64
N GLU A 167 13.40 -18.77 8.96
CA GLU A 167 12.58 -19.48 7.97
C GLU A 167 12.14 -18.56 6.83
N MET A 168 11.72 -17.33 7.15
CA MET A 168 11.35 -16.36 6.13
C MET A 168 12.50 -16.05 5.18
N MET A 169 13.73 -15.92 5.67
CA MET A 169 14.88 -15.70 4.80
C MET A 169 15.16 -16.87 3.86
N LYS A 170 14.93 -18.12 4.30
CA LYS A 170 15.07 -19.29 3.43
C LYS A 170 14.05 -19.23 2.28
N VAL A 171 12.80 -18.94 2.60
CA VAL A 171 11.73 -18.76 1.62
C VAL A 171 12.11 -17.66 0.61
N VAL A 172 12.61 -16.51 1.08
CA VAL A 172 13.00 -15.40 0.20
C VAL A 172 14.13 -15.79 -0.77
N ARG A 173 15.08 -16.61 -0.30
CA ARG A 173 16.17 -17.15 -1.11
C ARG A 173 15.67 -18.15 -2.15
N GLU A 174 14.73 -19.01 -1.78
CA GLU A 174 14.15 -20.04 -2.66
C GLU A 174 13.26 -19.45 -3.77
N PHE A 175 12.50 -18.38 -3.48
CA PHE A 175 11.62 -17.73 -4.47
C PHE A 175 12.36 -16.78 -5.43
N GLY A 176 13.69 -16.82 -5.48
CA GLY A 176 14.48 -16.04 -6.43
C GLY A 176 14.34 -14.53 -6.26
N VAL A 177 13.93 -14.05 -5.07
CA VAL A 177 14.20 -12.67 -4.65
C VAL A 177 15.68 -12.65 -4.29
N CYS A 178 16.52 -12.74 -5.33
CA CYS A 178 17.95 -12.57 -5.18
C CYS A 178 18.18 -11.21 -4.53
N PRO A 179 18.95 -11.14 -3.44
CA PRO A 179 19.37 -9.89 -2.85
C PRO A 179 20.33 -9.23 -3.84
N THR A 180 19.82 -8.50 -4.83
CA THR A 180 20.63 -7.68 -5.76
C THR A 180 21.17 -6.42 -5.09
N GLY A 181 21.33 -6.42 -3.77
CA GLY A 181 21.97 -5.36 -3.02
C GLY A 181 22.54 -5.92 -1.73
N THR A 182 23.85 -5.78 -1.59
CA THR A 182 24.63 -6.05 -0.36
C THR A 182 23.99 -5.44 0.90
N ILE A 183 23.19 -4.38 0.74
CA ILE A 183 22.43 -3.71 1.78
C ILE A 183 21.33 -4.59 2.39
N TYR A 184 20.60 -5.38 1.59
CA TYR A 184 19.50 -6.20 2.10
C TYR A 184 20.01 -7.40 2.91
N GLU A 185 21.03 -8.09 2.38
CA GLU A 185 21.67 -9.21 3.08
C GLU A 185 22.37 -8.73 4.36
N GLN A 186 23.11 -7.61 4.31
CA GLN A 186 23.71 -7.02 5.50
C GLN A 186 22.66 -6.57 6.53
N THR A 187 21.56 -5.95 6.11
CA THR A 187 20.50 -5.48 7.01
C THR A 187 19.76 -6.64 7.64
N CYS A 188 19.45 -7.70 6.89
CA CYS A 188 18.79 -8.90 7.42
C CYS A 188 19.71 -9.71 8.34
N LEU A 189 20.99 -9.90 7.98
CA LEU A 189 21.97 -10.55 8.84
C LEU A 189 22.24 -9.73 10.12
N LYS A 190 22.33 -8.40 10.03
CA LYS A 190 22.42 -7.52 11.20
C LYS A 190 21.17 -7.66 12.07
N THR A 191 19.99 -7.63 11.47
CA THR A 191 18.71 -7.77 12.19
C THR A 191 18.64 -9.11 12.90
N LEU A 192 19.00 -10.22 12.26
CA LEU A 192 19.02 -11.54 12.91
C LEU A 192 20.09 -11.70 13.97
N ARG A 193 21.27 -11.09 13.81
CA ARG A 193 22.29 -11.06 14.87
C ARG A 193 21.75 -10.37 16.12
N ILE A 194 21.01 -9.27 15.96
CA ILE A 194 20.31 -8.60 17.06
C ILE A 194 19.25 -9.53 17.68
N CYS A 195 18.53 -10.32 16.87
CA CYS A 195 17.51 -11.26 17.37
C CYS A 195 18.12 -12.44 18.13
N ALA A 196 19.29 -12.92 17.68
CA ALA A 196 20.05 -13.97 18.35
C ALA A 196 20.71 -13.46 19.66
N SER A 197 21.00 -12.17 19.78
CA SER A 197 21.49 -11.58 21.04
C SER A 197 20.37 -11.29 22.04
N VAL A 198 19.14 -11.04 21.58
CA VAL A 198 17.96 -10.78 22.44
C VAL A 198 17.28 -12.07 22.91
N ALA A 199 17.58 -13.22 22.29
CA ALA A 199 17.06 -14.54 22.66
C ALA A 199 17.90 -15.27 23.72
N ARG A 200 18.94 -14.63 24.28
CA ARG A 200 19.68 -15.05 25.48
C ARG A 200 19.20 -14.25 26.68
#